data_AF-A0A831ZAT9-F1
#
_entry.id   AF-A0A831ZAT9-F1
#
_cell.length_a   1.000
_cell.length_b   1.000
_cell.length_c   1.000
_cell.angle_alpha   90.00
_cell.angle_beta   90.00
_cell.angle_gamma   90.00
#
_symmetry.space_group_name_H-M   'P 1'
#
loop_
_entity.id
_entity.type
_entity.pdbx_description
1 polymer ?
#
loop_
_entity_poly.entity_id
_entity_poly.type
_entity_poly.pdbx_seq_one_letter_code
_entity_poly.pdbx_strand_id
1 'polypeptide(L)'
;MKTTIYGWVANVKVLKQIAFIETITNNDLTYTVIVVKKEQNPELWKKASEIELGSAVRASGIYPKESISRRGREFHADDIVVLNSPIDVMPLDPTGKTPIQIDTNLNYRYLALRFPEQRAIFSLRGKVANACREFFIKNGFLEVHTPKICGAGAEGGATVFTLDYFGRTAFLAQSPQLYKQMLMAGVSMVYEIGTY
;
A
#
# COMPACT_ATOMS: atom_id res chain seq x y z
N MET A 1 -11.93 12.30 -22.97
CA MET A 1 -11.81 10.88 -23.33
C MET A 1 -12.53 10.07 -22.27
N LYS A 2 -13.42 9.15 -22.68
CA LYS A 2 -14.13 8.28 -21.74
C LYS A 2 -13.14 7.24 -21.20
N THR A 3 -13.15 7.00 -19.89
CA THR A 3 -12.22 6.09 -19.22
C THR A 3 -12.96 5.29 -18.16
N THR A 4 -12.37 4.16 -17.76
CA THR A 4 -12.90 3.30 -16.72
C THR A 4 -11.90 3.22 -15.57
N ILE A 5 -12.41 3.37 -14.35
CA ILE A 5 -11.63 3.26 -13.12
C ILE A 5 -12.14 2.10 -12.28
N TYR A 6 -11.21 1.52 -11.53
CA TYR A 6 -11.47 0.46 -10.55
C TYR A 6 -10.94 0.92 -9.20
N GLY A 7 -11.69 0.64 -8.15
CA GLY A 7 -11.24 1.02 -6.82
C GLY A 7 -12.18 0.62 -5.71
N TRP A 8 -11.74 0.92 -4.49
CA TRP A 8 -12.44 0.61 -3.24
C TRP A 8 -13.12 1.85 -2.69
N VAL A 9 -14.39 1.70 -2.34
CA VAL A 9 -15.20 2.78 -1.77
C VAL A 9 -14.74 3.06 -0.35
N ALA A 10 -14.28 4.29 -0.11
CA ALA A 10 -13.77 4.76 1.17
C ALA A 10 -14.76 5.65 1.91
N ASN A 11 -15.71 6.26 1.19
CA ASN A 11 -16.79 7.05 1.77
C ASN A 11 -17.92 7.20 0.76
N VAL A 12 -19.15 7.27 1.24
CA VAL A 12 -20.34 7.57 0.42
C VAL A 12 -21.08 8.73 1.07
N LYS A 13 -21.31 9.79 0.29
CA LYS A 13 -22.06 10.98 0.73
C LYS A 13 -23.13 11.32 -0.29
N VAL A 14 -24.39 11.24 0.13
CA VAL A 14 -25.54 11.55 -0.72
C VAL A 14 -26.15 12.89 -0.27
N LEU A 15 -26.21 13.84 -1.20
CA LEU A 15 -26.77 15.18 -0.98
C LEU A 15 -27.92 15.42 -1.95
N LYS A 16 -29.15 15.07 -1.54
CA LYS A 16 -30.42 15.23 -2.29
C LYS A 16 -30.37 14.76 -3.75
N GLN A 17 -29.76 15.54 -4.63
CA GLN A 17 -29.66 15.33 -6.08
C GLN A 17 -28.31 14.77 -6.53
N ILE A 18 -27.29 14.70 -5.67
CA ILE A 18 -25.93 14.29 -6.05
C ILE A 18 -25.41 13.23 -5.09
N ALA A 19 -24.85 12.14 -5.62
CA ALA A 19 -24.10 11.14 -4.87
C ALA A 19 -22.60 11.33 -5.11
N PHE A 20 -21.83 11.37 -4.03
CA PHE A 20 -20.37 11.45 -4.03
C PHE A 20 -19.81 10.18 -3.41
N ILE A 21 -18.99 9.44 -4.17
CA ILE A 21 -18.37 8.20 -3.74
C ILE A 21 -16.85 8.40 -3.77
N GLU A 22 -16.26 8.59 -2.60
CA GLU A 22 -14.81 8.67 -2.48
C GLU A 22 -14.25 7.26 -2.70
N THR A 23 -13.44 7.10 -3.73
CA THR A 23 -12.91 5.82 -4.18
C THR A 23 -11.39 5.90 -4.25
N ILE A 24 -10.73 4.90 -3.69
CA ILE A 24 -9.28 4.78 -3.84
C ILE A 24 -9.02 3.90 -5.06
N THR A 25 -8.40 4.50 -6.08
CA THR A 25 -8.06 3.83 -7.33
C THR A 25 -6.59 3.41 -7.33
N ASN A 26 -6.29 2.26 -7.94
CA ASN A 26 -4.93 1.78 -8.19
C ASN A 26 -4.02 1.88 -6.94
N ASN A 27 -2.77 2.30 -7.14
CA ASN A 27 -1.79 2.66 -6.10
C ASN A 27 -1.75 4.17 -5.81
N ASP A 28 -2.83 4.89 -6.12
CA ASP A 28 -2.88 6.33 -5.94
C ASP A 28 -2.78 6.69 -4.44
N LEU A 29 -2.20 7.86 -4.18
CA LEU A 29 -2.09 8.49 -2.86
C LEU A 29 -3.14 9.58 -2.65
N THR A 30 -4.16 9.62 -3.51
CA THR A 30 -5.27 10.56 -3.43
C THR A 30 -6.57 9.83 -3.77
N TYR A 31 -7.67 10.32 -3.20
CA TYR A 31 -8.99 9.80 -3.50
C TYR A 31 -9.48 10.32 -4.86
N THR A 32 -10.23 9.49 -5.56
CA THR A 32 -11.03 9.87 -6.72
C THR A 32 -12.49 9.91 -6.28
N VAL A 33 -13.12 11.07 -6.37
CA VAL A 33 -14.53 11.27 -6.00
C VAL A 33 -15.39 11.04 -7.23
N ILE A 34 -16.08 9.90 -7.25
CA ILE A 34 -17.07 9.61 -8.28
C ILE A 34 -18.32 10.44 -7.98
N VAL A 35 -18.77 11.22 -8.95
CA VAL A 35 -19.93 12.11 -8.85
C VAL A 35 -21.02 11.59 -9.78
N VAL A 36 -22.20 11.35 -9.22
CA VAL A 36 -23.39 10.95 -9.97
C VAL A 36 -24.52 11.94 -9.66
N LYS A 37 -25.10 12.55 -10.69
CA LYS A 37 -26.19 13.53 -10.56
C LYS A 37 -27.52 12.91 -10.98
N LYS A 38 -28.53 13.01 -10.10
CA LYS A 38 -29.87 12.45 -10.31
C LYS A 38 -30.57 13.00 -11.56
N GLU A 39 -30.39 14.28 -11.87
CA GLU A 39 -30.96 14.92 -13.06
C GLU A 39 -30.45 14.32 -14.38
N GLN A 40 -29.20 13.83 -14.39
CA GLN A 40 -28.58 13.25 -15.57
C GLN A 40 -28.97 11.77 -15.73
N ASN A 41 -29.01 11.02 -14.61
CA ASN A 41 -29.39 9.62 -14.62
C ASN A 41 -29.97 9.21 -13.25
N PRO A 42 -31.31 9.22 -13.09
CA PRO A 42 -31.96 8.88 -11.82
C PRO A 42 -31.69 7.44 -11.36
N GLU A 43 -31.61 6.49 -12.29
CA GLU A 43 -31.38 5.08 -11.98
C GLU A 43 -29.95 4.83 -11.48
N LEU A 44 -28.97 5.42 -12.16
CA LEU A 44 -27.57 5.35 -11.74
C LEU A 44 -27.37 6.03 -10.39
N TRP A 45 -28.02 7.17 -10.16
CA TRP A 45 -27.97 7.86 -8.87
C TRP A 45 -28.52 6.98 -7.75
N LYS A 46 -29.63 6.28 -7.99
CA LYS A 46 -30.19 5.34 -7.00
C LYS A 46 -29.20 4.22 -6.67
N LYS A 47 -28.64 3.56 -7.70
CA LYS A 47 -27.59 2.54 -7.51
C LYS A 47 -26.40 3.09 -6.73
N ALA A 48 -25.88 4.26 -7.12
CA ALA A 48 -24.75 4.92 -6.46
C ALA A 48 -25.04 5.28 -4.99
N SER A 49 -26.28 5.64 -4.66
CA SER A 49 -26.70 5.99 -3.30
C SER A 49 -26.81 4.80 -2.35
N GLU A 50 -26.94 3.58 -2.90
CA GLU A 50 -27.08 2.33 -2.16
C GLU A 50 -25.73 1.59 -2.02
N ILE A 51 -24.64 2.12 -2.58
CA ILE A 51 -23.31 1.49 -2.49
C ILE A 51 -22.82 1.51 -1.04
N GLU A 52 -22.38 0.34 -0.57
CA GLU A 52 -21.87 0.15 0.78
C GLU A 52 -20.39 0.56 0.90
N LEU A 53 -20.02 1.04 2.08
CA LEU A 53 -18.64 1.36 2.43
C LEU A 53 -17.73 0.13 2.27
N GLY A 54 -16.58 0.28 1.63
CA GLY A 54 -15.64 -0.83 1.40
C GLY A 54 -15.93 -1.66 0.16
N SER A 55 -17.04 -1.38 -0.55
CA SER A 55 -17.39 -2.07 -1.79
C SER A 55 -16.32 -1.93 -2.87
N ALA A 56 -16.27 -2.97 -3.69
CA ALA A 56 -15.52 -3.05 -4.92
C ALA A 56 -16.30 -2.45 -6.07
N VAL A 57 -15.79 -1.40 -6.71
CA VAL A 57 -16.51 -0.73 -7.80
C VAL A 57 -15.67 -0.58 -9.06
N ARG A 58 -16.37 -0.69 -10.20
CA ARG A 58 -15.92 -0.22 -11.52
C ARG A 58 -16.81 0.95 -11.90
N ALA A 59 -16.23 2.07 -12.33
CA ALA A 59 -16.99 3.20 -12.85
C ALA A 59 -16.44 3.63 -14.21
N SER A 60 -17.33 3.95 -15.15
CA SER A 60 -16.96 4.51 -16.45
C SER A 60 -17.49 5.93 -16.59
N GLY A 61 -16.74 6.78 -17.28
CA GLY A 61 -17.05 8.21 -17.32
C GLY A 61 -15.87 9.07 -17.74
N ILE A 62 -15.85 10.31 -17.25
CA ILE A 62 -14.84 11.31 -17.61
C ILE A 62 -14.28 12.02 -16.38
N TYR A 63 -12.99 12.35 -16.45
CA TYR A 63 -12.41 13.38 -15.58
C TYR A 63 -12.78 14.76 -16.13
N PRO A 64 -13.49 15.61 -15.36
CA PRO A 64 -13.76 16.98 -15.76
C PRO A 64 -12.45 17.80 -15.82
N LYS A 65 -12.43 18.86 -16.63
CA LYS A 65 -11.25 19.74 -16.77
C LYS A 65 -10.95 20.51 -15.49
N GLU A 66 -12.00 20.88 -14.75
CA GLU A 66 -11.89 21.53 -13.45
C GLU A 66 -12.42 20.57 -12.39
N SER A 67 -11.68 20.45 -11.29
CA SER A 67 -12.08 19.66 -10.14
C SER A 67 -12.32 20.58 -8.96
N ILE A 68 -13.51 20.51 -8.38
CA ILE A 68 -13.90 21.36 -7.24
C ILE A 68 -13.61 20.64 -5.90
N SER A 69 -13.39 19.33 -5.95
CA SER A 69 -13.13 18.49 -4.78
C SER A 69 -11.83 18.87 -4.06
N ARG A 70 -11.96 19.16 -2.75
CA ARG A 70 -10.83 19.37 -1.85
C ARG A 70 -10.09 18.07 -1.48
N ARG A 71 -10.67 16.90 -1.74
CA ARG A 71 -10.11 15.59 -1.33
C ARG A 71 -9.36 14.85 -2.43
N GLY A 72 -9.38 15.35 -3.67
CA GLY A 72 -8.65 14.76 -4.78
C GLY A 72 -9.31 15.06 -6.12
N ARG A 73 -9.29 14.09 -7.03
CA ARG A 73 -9.81 14.24 -8.40
C ARG A 73 -11.31 13.96 -8.43
N GLU A 74 -12.06 14.68 -9.25
CA GLU A 74 -13.46 14.34 -9.55
C GLU A 74 -13.57 13.42 -10.75
N PHE A 75 -14.58 12.56 -10.75
CA PHE A 75 -14.88 11.65 -11.84
C PHE A 75 -16.38 11.63 -12.08
N HIS A 76 -16.83 12.16 -13.21
CA HIS A 76 -18.25 12.16 -13.58
C HIS A 76 -18.57 10.82 -14.24
N ALA A 77 -19.28 9.96 -13.51
CA ALA A 77 -19.60 8.62 -13.98
C ALA A 77 -20.90 8.59 -14.78
N ASP A 78 -20.89 7.83 -15.88
CA ASP A 78 -22.08 7.47 -16.65
C ASP A 78 -22.49 5.99 -16.45
N ASP A 79 -21.63 5.18 -15.83
CA ASP A 79 -21.92 3.83 -15.38
C ASP A 79 -21.16 3.53 -14.07
N ILE A 80 -21.78 2.76 -13.18
CA ILE A 80 -21.14 2.22 -11.98
C ILE A 80 -21.63 0.79 -11.73
N VAL A 81 -20.69 -0.11 -11.51
CA VAL A 81 -20.93 -1.51 -11.21
C VAL A 81 -20.25 -1.86 -9.90
N VAL A 82 -21.03 -2.38 -8.95
CA VAL A 82 -20.50 -3.02 -7.75
C VAL A 82 -20.02 -4.41 -8.15
N LEU A 83 -18.70 -4.61 -8.13
CA LEU A 83 -18.05 -5.88 -8.44
C LEU A 83 -18.13 -6.85 -7.26
N ASN A 84 -18.13 -6.31 -6.04
CA ASN A 84 -18.24 -7.08 -4.80
C ASN A 84 -18.65 -6.16 -3.64
N SER A 85 -19.47 -6.67 -2.74
CA SER A 85 -19.87 -5.97 -1.52
C SER A 85 -19.07 -6.50 -0.31
N PRO A 86 -18.86 -5.69 0.74
CA PRO A 86 -18.32 -6.19 1.99
C PRO A 86 -19.23 -7.29 2.59
N ILE A 87 -18.64 -8.32 3.19
CA ILE A 87 -19.39 -9.41 3.86
C ILE A 87 -19.82 -8.97 5.27
N ASP A 88 -19.06 -8.09 5.89
CA ASP A 88 -19.28 -7.57 7.24
C ASP A 88 -18.68 -6.15 7.36
N VAL A 89 -18.91 -5.50 8.49
CA VAL A 89 -18.35 -4.19 8.82
C VAL A 89 -16.84 -4.22 8.71
N MET A 90 -16.26 -3.22 8.03
CA MET A 90 -14.82 -3.15 7.87
C MET A 90 -14.14 -2.99 9.25
N PRO A 91 -13.09 -3.78 9.55
CA PRO A 91 -12.38 -3.71 10.84
C PRO A 91 -11.57 -2.41 11.00
N LEU A 92 -11.48 -1.62 9.94
CA LEU A 92 -10.81 -0.33 9.87
C LEU A 92 -11.80 0.70 9.34
N ASP A 93 -11.79 1.91 9.91
CA ASP A 93 -12.63 3.00 9.42
C ASP A 93 -11.93 3.71 8.23
N PRO A 94 -12.39 3.49 6.97
CA PRO A 94 -11.78 4.12 5.80
C PRO A 94 -12.03 5.63 5.73
N THR A 95 -12.93 6.16 6.55
CA THR A 95 -13.22 7.60 6.61
C THR A 95 -12.19 8.38 7.44
N GLY A 96 -11.38 7.67 8.23
CA GLY A 96 -10.35 8.23 9.10
C GLY A 96 -10.89 8.97 10.34
N LYS A 97 -12.18 8.82 10.67
CA LYS A 97 -12.78 9.46 11.86
C LYS A 97 -12.38 8.75 13.14
N THR A 98 -12.27 7.42 13.07
CA THR A 98 -11.83 6.59 14.19
C THR A 98 -10.33 6.30 14.06
N PRO A 99 -9.50 6.70 15.03
CA PRO A 99 -8.07 6.39 15.01
C PRO A 99 -7.82 4.88 15.00
N ILE A 100 -6.89 4.46 14.15
CA ILE A 100 -6.51 3.06 13.99
C ILE A 100 -5.49 2.68 15.08
N GLN A 101 -5.82 1.69 15.91
CA GLN A 101 -4.87 1.11 16.87
C GLN A 101 -3.80 0.29 16.15
N ILE A 102 -2.59 0.22 16.71
CA ILE A 102 -1.44 -0.43 16.06
C ILE A 102 -1.71 -1.91 15.78
N ASP A 103 -2.27 -2.65 16.73
CA ASP A 103 -2.56 -4.08 16.58
C ASP A 103 -3.57 -4.33 15.46
N THR A 104 -4.63 -3.54 15.40
CA THR A 104 -5.62 -3.60 14.32
C THR A 104 -4.97 -3.25 12.97
N ASN A 105 -4.10 -2.24 12.92
CA ASN A 105 -3.37 -1.87 11.70
C ASN A 105 -2.46 -3.01 11.21
N LEU A 106 -1.82 -3.73 12.13
CA LEU A 106 -0.94 -4.84 11.80
C LEU A 106 -1.76 -6.06 11.34
N ASN A 107 -2.80 -6.44 12.08
CA ASN A 107 -3.66 -7.58 11.75
C ASN A 107 -4.39 -7.40 10.41
N TYR A 108 -4.83 -6.17 10.11
CA TYR A 108 -5.55 -5.84 8.89
C TYR A 108 -4.73 -5.00 7.93
N ARG A 109 -3.40 -5.17 7.91
CA ARG A 109 -2.47 -4.35 7.09
C ARG A 109 -2.84 -4.35 5.61
N TYR A 110 -3.35 -5.45 5.09
CA TYR A 110 -3.81 -5.59 3.71
C TYR A 110 -5.00 -4.66 3.37
N LEU A 111 -5.88 -4.38 4.35
CA LEU A 111 -6.95 -3.38 4.22
C LEU A 111 -6.43 -1.97 4.51
N ALA A 112 -5.56 -1.81 5.52
CA ALA A 112 -5.00 -0.51 5.87
C ALA A 112 -4.23 0.10 4.70
N LEU A 113 -3.53 -0.72 3.91
CA LEU A 113 -2.87 -0.32 2.66
C LEU A 113 -3.84 0.16 1.56
N ARG A 114 -5.15 0.17 1.79
CA ARG A 114 -6.07 0.91 0.93
C ARG A 114 -5.96 2.42 1.20
N PHE A 115 -5.68 2.84 2.42
CA PHE A 115 -5.67 4.25 2.78
C PHE A 115 -4.42 4.97 2.25
N PRO A 116 -4.56 6.14 1.60
CA PRO A 116 -3.44 6.88 1.03
C PRO A 116 -2.29 7.14 2.00
N GLU A 117 -2.59 7.46 3.25
CA GLU A 117 -1.59 7.73 4.29
C GLU A 117 -0.76 6.50 4.63
N GLN A 118 -1.39 5.31 4.70
CA GLN A 118 -0.67 4.06 4.93
C GLN A 118 0.16 3.70 3.70
N ARG A 119 -0.37 3.87 2.49
CA ARG A 119 0.37 3.65 1.23
C ARG A 119 1.57 4.57 1.09
N ALA A 120 1.43 5.84 1.50
CA ALA A 120 2.49 6.83 1.39
C ALA A 120 3.74 6.39 2.15
N ILE A 121 3.58 5.77 3.33
CA ILE A 121 4.69 5.22 4.12
C ILE A 121 5.43 4.13 3.34
N PHE A 122 4.71 3.19 2.72
CA PHE A 122 5.33 2.11 1.94
C PHE A 122 5.95 2.62 0.64
N SER A 123 5.30 3.57 -0.04
CA SER A 123 5.84 4.24 -1.21
C SER A 123 7.16 4.96 -0.87
N LEU A 124 7.19 5.69 0.23
CA LEU A 124 8.38 6.37 0.71
C LEU A 124 9.48 5.37 1.09
N ARG A 125 9.15 4.30 1.81
CA ARG A 125 10.11 3.23 2.15
C ARG A 125 10.78 2.66 0.90
N GLY A 126 10.02 2.37 -0.14
CA GLY A 126 10.55 1.89 -1.42
C GLY A 126 11.46 2.93 -2.10
N LYS A 127 11.05 4.20 -2.12
CA LYS A 127 11.85 5.30 -2.67
C LYS A 127 13.16 5.50 -1.92
N VAL A 128 13.15 5.42 -0.59
CA VAL A 128 14.36 5.52 0.23
C VAL A 128 15.33 4.38 -0.08
N ALA A 129 14.83 3.13 -0.12
CA ALA A 129 15.67 1.98 -0.46
C ALA A 129 16.31 2.13 -1.85
N ASN A 130 15.55 2.60 -2.84
CA ASN A 130 16.06 2.85 -4.19
C ASN A 130 17.10 3.99 -4.21
N ALA A 131 16.84 5.09 -3.51
CA ALA A 131 17.79 6.20 -3.41
C ALA A 131 19.12 5.75 -2.76
N CYS A 132 19.08 4.90 -1.74
CA CYS A 132 20.28 4.28 -1.16
C CYS A 132 21.04 3.43 -2.19
N ARG A 133 20.35 2.56 -2.95
CA ARG A 133 20.99 1.77 -4.01
C ARG A 133 21.63 2.64 -5.07
N GLU A 134 20.90 3.65 -5.57
CA GLU A 134 21.40 4.58 -6.57
C GLU A 134 22.66 5.31 -6.11
N PHE A 135 22.72 5.74 -4.84
CA PHE A 135 23.91 6.35 -4.28
C PHE A 135 25.11 5.39 -4.34
N PHE A 136 24.95 4.17 -3.85
CA PHE A 136 26.04 3.19 -3.83
C PHE A 136 26.51 2.82 -5.25
N ILE A 137 25.58 2.59 -6.17
CA ILE A 137 25.89 2.28 -7.58
C ILE A 137 26.66 3.44 -8.24
N LYS A 138 26.20 4.69 -8.06
CA LYS A 138 26.89 5.87 -8.62
C LYS A 138 28.30 6.08 -8.07
N ASN A 139 28.60 5.56 -6.88
CA ASN A 139 29.90 5.62 -6.24
C ASN A 139 30.74 4.33 -6.43
N GLY A 140 30.33 3.42 -7.31
CA GLY A 140 31.10 2.23 -7.68
C GLY A 140 31.10 1.10 -6.65
N PHE A 141 30.15 1.09 -5.70
CA PHE A 141 29.99 -0.02 -4.77
C PHE A 141 29.32 -1.22 -5.46
N LEU A 142 29.77 -2.42 -5.10
CA LEU A 142 29.16 -3.68 -5.52
C LEU A 142 28.00 -4.07 -4.59
N GLU A 143 26.80 -4.31 -5.11
CA GLU A 143 25.71 -4.93 -4.33
C GLU A 143 26.02 -6.41 -4.13
N VAL A 144 26.00 -6.87 -2.88
CA VAL A 144 26.27 -8.28 -2.52
C VAL A 144 25.11 -8.86 -1.73
N HIS A 145 25.00 -10.18 -1.73
CA HIS A 145 24.01 -10.93 -0.95
C HIS A 145 24.70 -12.00 -0.12
N THR A 146 24.60 -11.90 1.20
CA THR A 146 25.26 -12.78 2.15
C THR A 146 24.26 -13.77 2.79
N PRO A 147 24.70 -14.94 3.29
CA PRO A 147 23.82 -15.91 3.92
C PRO A 147 23.03 -15.32 5.10
N LYS A 148 21.76 -15.72 5.23
CA LYS A 148 20.89 -15.36 6.37
C LYS A 148 20.76 -16.47 7.40
N ILE A 149 21.25 -17.66 7.08
CA ILE A 149 21.38 -18.80 7.97
C ILE A 149 22.88 -19.02 8.19
N CYS A 150 23.33 -18.98 9.44
CA CYS A 150 24.73 -19.16 9.80
C CYS A 150 24.90 -20.30 10.81
N GLY A 151 26.07 -20.93 10.79
CA GLY A 151 26.39 -22.06 11.67
C GLY A 151 26.75 -21.67 13.11
N ALA A 152 26.99 -20.38 13.35
CA ALA A 152 27.28 -19.83 14.68
C ALA A 152 26.29 -18.70 15.00
N GLY A 153 25.85 -18.64 16.25
CA GLY A 153 25.10 -17.49 16.78
C GLY A 153 25.98 -16.23 16.82
N ALA A 154 25.35 -15.05 16.90
CA ALA A 154 26.06 -13.78 16.87
C ALA A 154 27.14 -13.68 17.98
N GLU A 155 28.25 -13.02 17.65
CA GLU A 155 29.28 -12.65 18.62
C GLU A 155 28.66 -11.71 19.67
N GLY A 156 28.56 -12.15 20.93
CA GLY A 156 28.26 -11.24 22.05
C GLY A 156 26.94 -11.43 22.80
N GLY A 157 26.48 -12.67 23.05
CA GLY A 157 25.42 -12.92 24.04
C GLY A 157 24.03 -12.37 23.67
N ALA A 158 23.82 -12.00 22.41
CA ALA A 158 22.53 -11.58 21.90
C ALA A 158 21.53 -12.74 21.84
N THR A 159 20.24 -12.43 21.94
CA THR A 159 19.15 -13.40 21.70
C THR A 159 19.17 -13.84 20.24
N VAL A 160 19.63 -15.07 20.00
CA VAL A 160 19.71 -15.69 18.67
C VAL A 160 18.44 -16.48 18.35
N PHE A 161 17.95 -16.38 17.11
CA PHE A 161 16.93 -17.28 16.61
C PHE A 161 17.59 -18.56 16.11
N THR A 162 17.23 -19.70 16.72
CA THR A 162 17.75 -21.02 16.38
C THR A 162 16.79 -21.75 15.44
N LEU A 163 17.34 -22.57 14.55
CA LEU A 163 16.57 -23.43 13.66
C LEU A 163 17.30 -24.77 13.44
N ASP A 164 16.53 -25.82 13.20
CA ASP A 164 17.07 -27.07 12.66
C ASP A 164 17.34 -26.88 11.16
N TYR A 165 18.57 -27.12 10.77
CA TYR A 165 19.02 -27.09 9.40
C TYR A 165 19.57 -28.47 9.01
N PHE A 166 18.64 -29.37 8.65
CA PHE A 166 18.92 -30.74 8.24
C PHE A 166 19.64 -31.56 9.33
N GLY A 167 19.14 -31.50 10.56
CA GLY A 167 19.70 -32.19 11.73
C GLY A 167 20.91 -31.49 12.33
N ARG A 168 21.21 -30.25 11.90
CA ARG A 168 22.25 -29.40 12.48
C ARG A 168 21.61 -28.14 13.05
N THR A 169 22.07 -27.68 14.20
CA THR A 169 21.66 -26.38 14.72
C THR A 169 22.24 -25.27 13.85
N ALA A 170 21.38 -24.38 13.36
CA ALA A 170 21.76 -23.15 12.69
C ALA A 170 21.02 -21.95 13.30
N PHE A 171 21.41 -20.76 12.86
CA PHE A 171 20.93 -19.51 13.42
C PHE A 171 20.55 -18.53 12.33
N LEU A 172 19.56 -17.66 12.59
CA LEU A 172 19.33 -16.50 11.73
C LEU A 172 20.41 -15.43 11.98
N ALA A 173 21.02 -14.95 10.91
CA ALA A 173 22.05 -13.92 10.98
C ALA A 173 21.43 -12.57 11.36
N GLN A 174 21.91 -11.96 12.45
CA GLN A 174 21.42 -10.65 12.93
C GLN A 174 22.01 -9.45 12.17
N SER A 175 23.13 -9.66 11.47
CA SER A 175 23.73 -8.68 10.58
C SER A 175 24.67 -9.37 9.59
N PRO A 176 25.04 -8.74 8.46
CA PRO A 176 26.01 -9.30 7.52
C PRO A 176 27.47 -8.98 7.87
N GLN A 177 27.75 -8.51 9.10
CA GLN A 177 29.03 -7.89 9.47
C GLN A 177 30.25 -8.75 9.07
N LEU A 178 30.29 -10.01 9.52
CA LEU A 178 31.42 -10.91 9.26
C LEU A 178 31.59 -11.18 7.75
N TYR A 179 30.51 -11.47 7.04
CA TYR A 179 30.56 -11.73 5.60
C TYR A 179 31.02 -10.50 4.81
N LYS A 180 30.56 -9.29 5.16
CA LYS A 180 31.02 -8.06 4.52
C LYS A 180 32.50 -7.81 4.76
N GLN A 181 33.01 -8.05 5.97
CA GLN A 181 34.44 -7.95 6.27
C GLN A 181 35.27 -8.95 5.47
N MET A 182 34.81 -10.20 5.33
CA MET A 182 35.48 -11.21 4.51
C MET A 182 35.57 -10.80 3.04
N LEU A 183 34.51 -10.20 2.49
CA LEU A 183 34.49 -9.75 1.09
C LEU A 183 35.50 -8.64 0.79
N MET A 184 35.94 -7.88 1.81
CA MET A 184 36.97 -6.85 1.66
C MET A 184 38.32 -7.43 1.20
N ALA A 185 38.54 -8.74 1.33
CA ALA A 185 39.71 -9.42 0.80
C ALA A 185 39.76 -9.45 -0.74
N GLY A 186 38.62 -9.30 -1.42
CA GLY A 186 38.51 -9.35 -2.89
C GLY A 186 37.83 -8.14 -3.54
N VAL A 187 37.07 -7.35 -2.78
CA VAL A 187 36.30 -6.20 -3.30
C VAL A 187 36.45 -5.01 -2.35
N SER A 188 36.87 -3.86 -2.88
CA SER A 188 37.17 -2.67 -2.08
C SER A 188 35.94 -1.92 -1.55
N MET A 189 34.78 -2.09 -2.19
CA MET A 189 33.55 -1.37 -1.83
C MET A 189 32.33 -2.26 -2.06
N VAL A 190 31.67 -2.65 -0.97
CA VAL A 190 30.45 -3.49 -1.02
C VAL A 190 29.31 -2.85 -0.24
N TYR A 191 28.08 -3.09 -0.67
CA TYR A 191 26.88 -2.75 0.09
C TYR A 191 25.86 -3.88 -0.01
N GLU A 192 24.96 -3.94 0.98
CA GLU A 192 23.87 -4.93 0.99
C GLU A 192 22.68 -4.34 1.72
N ILE A 193 21.50 -4.46 1.12
CA ILE A 193 20.20 -4.13 1.71
C ILE A 193 19.39 -5.43 1.78
N GLY A 194 19.10 -5.90 2.99
CA GLY A 194 18.40 -7.17 3.20
C GLY A 194 17.83 -7.29 4.60
N THR A 195 17.06 -8.35 4.83
CA THR A 195 16.53 -8.71 6.15
C THR A 195 17.54 -9.51 6.95
N TYR A 196 17.61 -9.22 8.24
CA TYR A 196 18.44 -9.88 9.26
C TYR A 196 17.64 -9.95 10.56
#